data_AF-A0A2D1SZD0-F1
#
_entry.id   AF-A0A2D1SZD0-F1
#
_cell.length_a   1.000
_cell.length_b   1.000
_cell.length_c   1.000
_cell.angle_alpha   90.00
_cell.angle_beta   90.00
_cell.angle_gamma   90.00
#
_symmetry.space_group_name_H-M   'P 1'
#
loop_
_entity.id
_entity.type
_entity.pdbx_description
1 polymer ?
#
loop_
_entity_poly.entity_id
_entity_poly.type
_entity_poly.pdbx_seq_one_letter_code
_entity_poly.pdbx_strand_id
1 'polypeptide(L)'
;MLAALFLVLLPLPATRNTCALQSPDTVHYSLVPFYFIWDVIKSSSVVWSQPSTYIQIFKQSAFLQAAFNFILLLPFGVYLRYFFQQKRYWKRALGLGFVLSLFYEVTQVTGIYGIYNCPYRIFDIDDLILNSTGALFGFLIAPIILALFPSRKSILAKGEGIRESHFVPPLSQLVAVLIDYLLIKVSWNLTVGFFSTSAFLEFIFTTFGFIIYYLLVPLFWKGKTIGTNIMRFKLITFDGETPSWQPLLKRFFALYLPWVATKFLSIFNSIELDMNSFFYPYLVWSSVSVFVLFATMWSVLFIHAMFIIVNRGRRTFYFDHAANVIPKKK
;
A
#
# COMPACT_ATOMS: atom_id res chain seq x y z
N MET A 1 -8.96 -7.63 8.18
CA MET A 1 -9.97 -7.50 9.25
C MET A 1 -10.03 -6.09 9.85
N LEU A 2 -8.98 -5.27 9.74
CA LEU A 2 -9.05 -3.85 10.13
C LEU A 2 -10.11 -3.05 9.33
N ALA A 3 -10.21 -3.28 8.01
CA ALA A 3 -11.23 -2.62 7.19
C ALA A 3 -12.67 -3.00 7.60
N ALA A 4 -12.90 -4.28 7.95
CA ALA A 4 -14.19 -4.73 8.46
C ALA A 4 -14.54 -4.05 9.81
N LEU A 5 -13.56 -3.95 10.72
CA LEU A 5 -13.72 -3.21 11.98
C LEU A 5 -14.12 -1.75 11.72
N PHE A 6 -13.45 -1.06 10.79
CA PHE A 6 -13.83 0.33 10.48
C PHE A 6 -15.20 0.45 9.81
N LEU A 7 -15.59 -0.49 8.95
CA LEU A 7 -16.93 -0.48 8.35
C LEU A 7 -18.03 -0.56 9.42
N VAL A 8 -17.78 -1.35 10.47
CA VAL A 8 -18.72 -1.57 11.58
C VAL A 8 -18.75 -0.39 12.57
N LEU A 9 -17.64 0.33 12.73
CA LEU A 9 -17.53 1.46 13.66
C LEU A 9 -17.87 2.82 13.04
N LEU A 10 -17.61 3.03 11.74
CA LEU A 10 -17.78 4.33 11.10
C LEU A 10 -19.21 4.56 10.60
N PRO A 11 -19.65 5.83 10.47
CA PRO A 11 -18.96 7.05 10.91
C PRO A 11 -18.98 7.21 12.44
N LEU A 12 -17.94 7.85 12.97
CA LEU A 12 -17.86 8.17 14.40
C LEU A 12 -18.78 9.36 14.74
N PRO A 13 -19.46 9.35 15.90
CA PRO A 13 -20.19 10.52 16.40
C PRO A 13 -19.26 11.72 16.61
N ALA A 14 -19.76 12.92 16.31
CA ALA A 14 -19.03 14.18 16.46
C ALA A 14 -18.74 14.54 17.94
N THR A 15 -19.54 14.02 18.87
CA THR A 15 -19.42 14.29 20.30
C THR A 15 -19.29 12.99 21.08
N ARG A 16 -18.60 13.04 22.23
CA ARG A 16 -18.49 11.89 23.14
C ARG A 16 -19.72 11.69 24.02
N ASN A 17 -20.51 12.75 24.23
CA ASN A 17 -21.77 12.68 24.98
C ASN A 17 -22.91 12.17 24.09
N THR A 18 -22.76 10.95 23.58
CA THR A 18 -23.75 10.29 22.71
C THR A 18 -25.07 10.00 23.41
N CYS A 19 -25.10 9.99 24.75
CA CYS A 19 -26.33 9.85 25.52
C CYS A 19 -27.28 11.03 25.30
N ALA A 20 -26.75 12.25 25.13
CA ALA A 20 -27.57 13.44 24.91
C ALA A 20 -28.25 13.46 23.53
N LEU A 21 -27.84 12.60 22.61
CA LEU A 21 -28.43 12.46 21.28
C LEU A 21 -29.57 11.42 21.24
N GLN A 22 -29.86 10.78 22.37
CA GLN A 22 -30.71 9.59 22.43
C GLN A 22 -31.82 9.79 23.48
N SER A 23 -32.96 9.13 23.27
CA SER A 23 -34.06 9.16 24.24
C SER A 23 -33.69 8.36 25.49
N PRO A 24 -34.19 8.73 26.69
CA PRO A 24 -33.85 8.06 27.96
C PRO A 24 -34.10 6.54 27.97
N ASP A 25 -35.11 6.07 27.24
CA ASP A 25 -35.52 4.67 27.21
C ASP A 25 -34.98 3.90 25.98
N THR A 26 -33.90 4.38 25.36
CA THR A 26 -33.32 3.73 24.18
C THR A 26 -32.73 2.37 24.54
N VAL A 27 -33.19 1.31 23.86
CA VAL A 27 -32.65 -0.05 24.01
C VAL A 27 -31.50 -0.25 23.03
N HIS A 28 -30.32 -0.61 23.53
CA HIS A 28 -29.09 -0.73 22.74
C HIS A 28 -28.74 -2.18 22.36
N TYR A 29 -29.70 -3.10 22.43
CA TYR A 29 -29.49 -4.50 22.08
C TYR A 29 -30.72 -5.14 21.44
N SER A 30 -30.49 -6.08 20.53
CA SER A 30 -31.45 -7.01 19.96
C SER A 30 -30.96 -8.43 20.20
N LEU A 31 -31.73 -9.20 20.98
CA LEU A 31 -31.39 -10.59 21.35
C LEU A 31 -32.35 -11.61 20.74
N VAL A 32 -33.27 -11.18 19.88
CA VAL A 32 -34.21 -12.07 19.21
C VAL A 32 -33.56 -12.60 17.94
N PRO A 33 -33.23 -13.91 17.86
CA PRO A 33 -32.60 -14.46 16.68
C PRO A 33 -33.57 -14.49 15.50
N PHE A 34 -33.02 -14.26 14.32
CA PHE A 34 -33.67 -14.17 13.02
C PHE A 34 -34.77 -13.10 12.95
N TYR A 35 -34.64 -12.03 13.74
CA TYR A 35 -35.56 -10.91 13.72
C TYR A 35 -35.54 -10.18 12.37
N PHE A 36 -34.36 -10.10 11.72
CA PHE A 36 -34.25 -9.49 10.39
C PHE A 36 -35.18 -10.14 9.34
N ILE A 37 -35.48 -11.44 9.45
CA ILE A 37 -36.39 -12.13 8.51
C ILE A 37 -37.80 -11.57 8.65
N TRP A 38 -38.27 -11.43 9.89
CA TRP A 38 -39.58 -10.86 10.18
C TRP A 38 -39.66 -9.41 9.73
N ASP A 39 -38.60 -8.63 9.97
CA ASP A 39 -38.55 -7.22 9.57
C ASP A 39 -38.56 -7.09 8.03
N VAL A 40 -37.80 -7.91 7.32
CA VAL A 40 -37.83 -7.95 5.85
C VAL A 40 -39.23 -8.28 5.33
N ILE A 41 -39.88 -9.32 5.85
CA ILE A 41 -41.21 -9.73 5.38
C ILE A 41 -42.25 -8.65 5.67
N LYS A 42 -42.24 -8.09 6.89
CA LYS A 42 -43.22 -7.09 7.32
C LYS A 42 -43.03 -5.75 6.61
N SER A 43 -41.79 -5.34 6.39
CA SER A 43 -41.44 -4.07 5.74
C SER A 43 -41.51 -4.17 4.21
N SER A 44 -41.51 -5.38 3.66
CA SER A 44 -41.74 -5.61 2.25
C SER A 44 -43.24 -5.62 1.92
N SER A 45 -43.68 -4.83 0.94
CA SER A 45 -45.03 -4.89 0.37
C SER A 45 -45.21 -6.08 -0.59
N VAL A 46 -44.69 -7.24 -0.21
CA VAL A 46 -44.68 -8.46 -1.04
C VAL A 46 -46.06 -9.10 -1.03
N VAL A 47 -46.54 -9.42 -2.23
CA VAL A 47 -47.77 -10.19 -2.44
C VAL A 47 -47.37 -11.60 -2.86
N TRP A 48 -47.56 -12.59 -1.99
CA TRP A 48 -47.13 -13.99 -2.22
C TRP A 48 -47.73 -14.66 -3.46
N SER A 49 -48.87 -14.18 -3.94
CA SER A 49 -49.49 -14.67 -5.18
C SER A 49 -48.89 -14.04 -6.45
N GLN A 50 -48.04 -13.02 -6.34
CA GLN A 50 -47.44 -12.30 -7.47
C GLN A 50 -45.90 -12.28 -7.37
N PRO A 51 -45.20 -13.21 -8.05
CA PRO A 51 -43.74 -13.34 -7.97
C PRO A 51 -42.96 -12.08 -8.39
N SER A 52 -43.54 -11.22 -9.22
CA SER A 52 -42.95 -9.95 -9.63
C SER A 52 -42.69 -9.00 -8.46
N THR A 53 -43.42 -9.15 -7.35
CA THR A 53 -43.25 -8.35 -6.13
C THR A 53 -42.05 -8.76 -5.29
N TYR A 54 -41.47 -9.95 -5.49
CA TYR A 54 -40.40 -10.49 -4.63
C TYR A 54 -39.10 -9.69 -4.73
N ILE A 55 -38.90 -8.96 -5.83
CA ILE A 55 -37.76 -8.06 -5.99
C ILE A 55 -37.71 -6.97 -4.90
N GLN A 56 -38.86 -6.65 -4.29
CA GLN A 56 -38.96 -5.66 -3.22
C GLN A 56 -38.26 -6.10 -1.93
N ILE A 57 -38.10 -7.40 -1.70
CA ILE A 57 -37.36 -7.97 -0.56
C ILE A 57 -35.90 -7.49 -0.57
N PHE A 58 -35.27 -7.56 -1.74
CA PHE A 58 -33.86 -7.17 -1.92
C PHE A 58 -33.60 -5.67 -1.76
N LYS A 59 -34.66 -4.86 -1.76
CA LYS A 59 -34.58 -3.40 -1.55
C LYS A 59 -34.73 -3.00 -0.08
N GLN A 60 -35.12 -3.91 0.80
CA GLN A 60 -35.31 -3.61 2.22
C GLN A 60 -33.98 -3.42 2.93
N SER A 61 -33.90 -2.42 3.81
CA SER A 61 -32.71 -2.14 4.62
C SER A 61 -32.31 -3.35 5.47
N ALA A 62 -33.28 -4.02 6.10
CA ALA A 62 -33.05 -5.22 6.90
C ALA A 62 -32.43 -6.38 6.08
N PHE A 63 -32.84 -6.53 4.82
CA PHE A 63 -32.25 -7.53 3.92
C PHE A 63 -30.81 -7.15 3.58
N LEU A 64 -30.57 -5.90 3.21
CA LEU A 64 -29.24 -5.41 2.86
C LEU A 64 -28.28 -5.50 4.05
N GLN A 65 -28.72 -5.12 5.26
CA GLN A 65 -27.95 -5.29 6.49
C GLN A 65 -27.57 -6.76 6.69
N ALA A 66 -28.56 -7.66 6.59
CA ALA A 66 -28.30 -9.08 6.78
C ALA A 66 -27.31 -9.66 5.75
N ALA A 67 -27.47 -9.28 4.48
CA ALA A 67 -26.59 -9.69 3.39
C ALA A 67 -25.17 -9.14 3.57
N PHE A 68 -25.02 -7.88 3.97
CA PHE A 68 -23.70 -7.28 4.18
C PHE A 68 -22.99 -7.83 5.41
N ASN A 69 -23.69 -8.13 6.49
CA ASN A 69 -23.10 -8.83 7.64
C ASN A 69 -22.64 -10.24 7.24
N PHE A 70 -23.45 -10.99 6.49
CA PHE A 70 -22.98 -12.27 5.94
C PHE A 70 -21.72 -12.14 5.07
N ILE A 71 -21.62 -11.10 4.22
CA ILE A 71 -20.45 -10.87 3.36
C ILE A 71 -19.23 -10.37 4.17
N LEU A 72 -19.45 -9.64 5.26
CA LEU A 72 -18.41 -8.94 6.02
C LEU A 72 -17.24 -9.84 6.44
N LEU A 73 -17.55 -11.01 7.03
CA LEU A 73 -16.54 -11.98 7.46
C LEU A 73 -16.30 -13.11 6.47
N LEU A 74 -16.93 -13.11 5.30
CA LEU A 74 -16.69 -14.10 4.26
C LEU A 74 -15.20 -14.17 3.84
N PRO A 75 -14.50 -13.04 3.59
CA PRO A 75 -13.06 -13.06 3.28
C PRO A 75 -12.20 -13.64 4.41
N PHE A 76 -12.61 -13.45 5.66
CA PHE A 76 -11.95 -14.06 6.81
C PHE A 76 -12.04 -15.58 6.77
N GLY A 77 -13.20 -16.12 6.43
CA GLY A 77 -13.41 -17.54 6.17
C GLY A 77 -12.47 -18.11 5.12
N VAL A 78 -12.37 -17.43 3.97
CA VAL A 78 -11.46 -17.80 2.88
C VAL A 78 -10.01 -17.84 3.36
N TYR A 79 -9.61 -16.82 4.11
CA TYR A 79 -8.28 -16.72 4.71
C TYR A 79 -8.01 -17.86 5.69
N LEU A 80 -8.95 -18.19 6.58
CA LEU A 80 -8.81 -19.33 7.49
C LEU A 80 -8.65 -20.65 6.73
N ARG A 81 -9.35 -20.84 5.61
CA ARG A 81 -9.21 -22.05 4.80
C ARG A 81 -7.86 -22.12 4.10
N TYR A 82 -7.32 -20.99 3.65
CA TYR A 82 -5.97 -20.92 3.11
C TYR A 82 -4.92 -21.44 4.12
N PHE A 83 -5.08 -21.12 5.41
CA PHE A 83 -4.17 -21.56 6.47
C PHE A 83 -4.44 -22.98 6.98
N PHE A 84 -5.68 -23.30 7.33
CA PHE A 84 -6.02 -24.61 7.89
C PHE A 84 -6.05 -25.73 6.84
N GLN A 85 -6.23 -25.39 5.56
CA GLN A 85 -6.23 -26.25 4.36
C GLN A 85 -7.32 -27.33 4.30
N GLN A 86 -7.69 -27.92 5.42
CA GLN A 86 -8.57 -29.07 5.52
C GLN A 86 -10.00 -28.65 5.91
N LYS A 87 -10.99 -29.22 5.22
CA LYS A 87 -12.42 -28.93 5.45
C LYS A 87 -12.88 -29.27 6.88
N ARG A 88 -12.24 -30.25 7.55
CA ARG A 88 -12.62 -30.68 8.91
C ARG A 88 -12.53 -29.58 9.96
N TYR A 89 -11.78 -28.50 9.71
CA TYR A 89 -11.65 -27.37 10.63
C TYR A 89 -12.77 -26.33 10.52
N TRP A 90 -13.89 -26.65 9.85
CA TRP A 90 -15.04 -25.76 9.73
C TRP A 90 -15.57 -25.27 11.08
N LYS A 91 -15.55 -26.11 12.13
CA LYS A 91 -15.92 -25.69 13.50
C LYS A 91 -15.03 -24.59 14.05
N ARG A 92 -13.72 -24.66 13.75
CA ARG A 92 -12.76 -23.61 14.13
C ARG A 92 -13.02 -22.33 13.36
N ALA A 93 -13.35 -22.42 12.07
CA ALA A 93 -13.69 -21.26 11.26
C ALA A 93 -14.96 -20.57 11.77
N LEU A 94 -16.01 -21.34 12.09
CA LEU A 94 -17.23 -20.83 12.70
C LEU A 94 -16.94 -20.18 14.07
N GLY A 95 -16.20 -20.87 14.94
CA GLY A 95 -15.86 -20.34 16.27
C GLY A 95 -15.00 -19.07 16.22
N LEU A 96 -14.01 -19.00 15.33
CA LEU A 96 -13.20 -17.79 15.14
C LEU A 96 -14.02 -16.65 14.52
N GLY A 97 -14.92 -16.96 13.58
CA GLY A 97 -15.87 -15.98 13.03
C GLY A 97 -16.78 -15.41 14.11
N PHE A 98 -17.30 -16.27 14.99
CA PHE A 98 -18.11 -15.87 16.15
C PHE A 98 -17.34 -14.99 17.12
N VAL A 99 -16.13 -15.39 17.53
CA VAL A 99 -15.30 -14.58 18.43
C VAL A 99 -14.98 -13.22 17.83
N LEU A 100 -14.68 -13.16 16.53
CA LEU A 100 -14.41 -11.89 15.84
C LEU A 100 -15.66 -11.01 15.74
N SER A 101 -16.82 -11.59 15.44
CA SER A 101 -18.08 -10.86 15.42
C SER A 101 -18.46 -10.36 16.81
N LEU A 102 -18.29 -11.19 17.85
CA LEU A 102 -18.53 -10.81 19.24
C LEU A 102 -17.61 -9.67 19.66
N PHE A 103 -16.34 -9.69 19.23
CA PHE A 103 -15.44 -8.56 19.44
C PHE A 103 -15.98 -7.26 18.83
N TYR A 104 -16.58 -7.31 17.63
CA TYR A 104 -17.20 -6.14 17.00
C TYR A 104 -18.42 -5.62 17.78
N GLU A 105 -19.37 -6.50 18.09
CA GLU A 105 -20.58 -6.14 18.84
C GLU A 105 -20.26 -5.60 20.25
N VAL A 106 -19.29 -6.22 20.94
CA VAL A 106 -18.82 -5.74 22.25
C VAL A 106 -18.16 -4.36 22.13
N THR A 107 -17.38 -4.12 21.07
CA THR A 107 -16.78 -2.80 20.84
C THR A 107 -17.87 -1.73 20.65
N GLN A 108 -18.95 -2.06 19.95
CA GLN A 108 -20.06 -1.15 19.68
C GLN A 108 -20.90 -0.86 20.93
N VAL A 109 -21.36 -1.90 21.63
CA VAL A 109 -22.22 -1.78 22.82
C VAL A 109 -21.52 -1.14 24.01
N THR A 110 -20.18 -1.10 24.00
CA THR A 110 -19.39 -0.40 25.02
C THR A 110 -19.03 1.02 24.63
N GLY A 111 -19.51 1.53 23.49
CA GLY A 111 -19.13 2.87 23.00
C GLY A 111 -17.63 2.98 22.73
N ILE A 112 -17.04 1.96 22.12
CA ILE A 112 -15.58 1.77 21.97
C ILE A 112 -14.90 1.78 23.34
N TYR A 113 -15.31 0.87 24.21
CA TYR A 113 -14.72 0.69 25.55
C TYR A 113 -14.70 1.97 26.40
N GLY A 114 -15.79 2.75 26.35
CA GLY A 114 -15.97 3.97 27.14
C GLY A 114 -15.40 5.24 26.53
N ILE A 115 -14.95 5.23 25.26
CA ILE A 115 -14.60 6.47 24.54
C ILE A 115 -15.85 7.35 24.34
N TYR A 116 -17.00 6.72 24.12
CA TYR A 116 -18.32 7.35 24.03
C TYR A 116 -19.17 7.00 25.25
N ASN A 117 -19.89 7.98 25.78
CA ASN A 117 -20.66 7.84 27.02
C ASN A 117 -21.81 6.82 26.91
N CYS A 118 -22.42 6.72 25.72
CA CYS A 118 -23.44 5.73 25.39
C CYS A 118 -23.13 5.05 24.06
N PRO A 119 -23.65 3.82 23.83
CA PRO A 119 -23.56 3.15 22.55
C PRO A 119 -24.23 4.00 21.46
N TYR A 120 -23.58 4.11 20.30
CA TYR A 120 -24.15 4.76 19.11
C TYR A 120 -24.51 3.74 18.02
N ARG A 121 -24.31 2.45 18.32
CA ARG A 121 -24.70 1.29 17.54
C ARG A 121 -25.35 0.29 18.49
N ILE A 122 -26.21 -0.56 17.95
CA ILE A 122 -26.97 -1.57 18.70
C ILE A 122 -26.18 -2.88 18.65
N PHE A 123 -26.16 -3.61 19.77
CA PHE A 123 -25.69 -4.99 19.79
C PHE A 123 -26.75 -5.90 19.15
N ASP A 124 -26.44 -6.60 18.08
CA ASP A 124 -27.41 -7.47 17.41
C ASP A 124 -26.95 -8.94 17.35
N ILE A 125 -27.77 -9.85 17.89
CA ILE A 125 -27.50 -11.29 17.82
C ILE A 125 -27.56 -11.80 16.38
N ASP A 126 -28.35 -11.18 15.51
CA ASP A 126 -28.42 -11.54 14.09
C ASP A 126 -27.11 -11.24 13.38
N ASP A 127 -26.45 -10.15 13.74
CA ASP A 127 -25.14 -9.78 13.20
C ASP A 127 -24.09 -10.83 13.59
N LEU A 128 -24.10 -11.31 14.84
CA LEU A 128 -23.26 -12.44 15.26
C LEU A 128 -23.49 -13.70 14.41
N ILE A 129 -24.76 -14.07 14.20
CA ILE A 129 -25.13 -15.27 13.46
C ILE A 129 -24.68 -15.14 11.99
N LEU A 130 -24.99 -14.01 11.36
CA LEU A 130 -24.71 -13.76 9.94
C LEU A 130 -23.21 -13.64 9.67
N ASN A 131 -22.47 -12.86 10.47
CA ASN A 131 -21.03 -12.73 10.35
C ASN A 131 -20.33 -14.09 10.56
N SER A 132 -20.74 -14.86 11.59
CA SER A 132 -20.17 -16.20 11.85
C SER A 132 -20.45 -17.18 10.71
N THR A 133 -21.68 -17.17 10.19
CA THR A 133 -22.09 -18.01 9.07
C THR A 133 -21.39 -17.59 7.79
N GLY A 134 -21.17 -16.30 7.58
CA GLY A 134 -20.36 -15.73 6.50
C GLY A 134 -18.92 -16.24 6.53
N ALA A 135 -18.29 -16.23 7.70
CA ALA A 135 -16.95 -16.80 7.89
C ALA A 135 -16.92 -18.32 7.61
N LEU A 136 -17.93 -19.07 8.07
CA LEU A 136 -18.04 -20.49 7.76
C LEU A 136 -18.22 -20.72 6.25
N PHE A 137 -19.11 -19.97 5.60
CA PHE A 137 -19.38 -20.11 4.19
C PHE A 137 -18.13 -19.78 3.36
N GLY A 138 -17.46 -18.66 3.67
CA GLY A 138 -16.17 -18.28 3.09
C GLY A 138 -15.13 -19.40 3.21
N PHE A 139 -15.06 -20.07 4.35
CA PHE A 139 -14.15 -21.21 4.57
C PHE A 139 -14.50 -22.44 3.72
N LEU A 140 -15.79 -22.68 3.47
CA LEU A 140 -16.26 -23.79 2.67
C LEU A 140 -16.05 -23.55 1.17
N ILE A 141 -16.32 -22.34 0.68
CA ILE A 141 -16.16 -21.97 -0.73
C ILE A 141 -14.73 -21.59 -1.12
N ALA A 142 -13.84 -21.40 -0.14
CA ALA A 142 -12.47 -20.96 -0.38
C ALA A 142 -11.71 -21.74 -1.46
N PRO A 143 -11.85 -23.09 -1.62
CA PRO A 143 -11.16 -23.79 -2.69
C PRO A 143 -11.47 -23.25 -4.10
N ILE A 144 -12.71 -22.80 -4.34
CA ILE A 144 -13.13 -22.19 -5.61
C ILE A 144 -12.44 -20.83 -5.78
N ILE A 145 -12.47 -19.99 -4.74
CA ILE A 145 -11.85 -18.66 -4.77
C ILE A 145 -10.32 -18.76 -4.88
N LEU A 146 -9.69 -19.65 -4.13
CA LEU A 146 -8.24 -19.85 -4.09
C LEU A 146 -7.72 -20.54 -5.36
N ALA A 147 -8.56 -21.24 -6.14
CA ALA A 147 -8.18 -21.75 -7.45
C ALA A 147 -7.86 -20.63 -8.45
N LEU A 148 -8.37 -19.42 -8.24
CA LEU A 148 -8.03 -18.23 -9.03
C LEU A 148 -6.64 -17.67 -8.69
N PHE A 149 -6.02 -18.12 -7.59
CA PHE A 149 -4.74 -17.62 -7.10
C PHE A 149 -3.62 -18.67 -7.24
N PRO A 150 -2.36 -18.24 -7.40
CA PRO A 150 -1.23 -19.16 -7.41
C PRO A 150 -1.15 -19.97 -6.11
N SER A 151 -0.92 -21.28 -6.23
CA SER A 151 -0.84 -22.15 -5.05
C SER A 151 0.33 -21.75 -4.14
N ARG A 152 0.19 -21.95 -2.81
CA ARG A 152 1.26 -21.69 -1.86
C ARG A 152 2.57 -22.40 -2.23
N LYS A 153 2.49 -23.64 -2.73
CA LYS A 153 3.65 -24.40 -3.22
C LYS A 153 4.34 -23.68 -4.38
N SER A 154 3.57 -23.16 -5.34
CA SER A 154 4.13 -22.40 -6.46
C SER A 154 4.78 -21.08 -6.02
N ILE A 155 4.22 -20.39 -5.01
CA ILE A 155 4.78 -19.15 -4.46
C ILE A 155 6.08 -19.45 -3.71
N LEU A 156 6.10 -20.52 -2.90
CA LEU A 156 7.29 -20.95 -2.16
C LEU A 156 8.39 -21.44 -3.10
N ALA A 157 8.08 -22.30 -4.06
CA ALA A 157 9.02 -22.78 -5.07
C ALA A 157 9.56 -21.62 -5.93
N LYS A 158 8.72 -20.63 -6.26
CA LYS A 158 9.16 -19.39 -6.91
C LYS A 158 10.08 -18.58 -6.00
N GLY A 159 9.79 -18.51 -4.70
CA GLY A 159 10.65 -17.87 -3.70
C GLY A 159 12.01 -18.57 -3.52
N GLU A 160 12.03 -19.90 -3.59
CA GLU A 160 13.23 -20.74 -3.54
C GLU A 160 14.07 -20.59 -4.82
N GLY A 161 13.46 -20.63 -6.01
CA GLY A 161 14.17 -20.36 -7.27
C GLY A 161 14.74 -18.94 -7.37
N ILE A 162 14.09 -17.93 -6.76
CA ILE A 162 14.63 -16.57 -6.63
C ILE A 162 15.77 -16.51 -5.58
N ARG A 163 15.77 -17.41 -4.60
CA ARG A 163 16.86 -17.51 -3.60
C ARG A 163 18.10 -18.17 -4.19
N GLU A 164 17.94 -19.19 -5.03
CA GLU A 164 19.03 -19.86 -5.75
C GLU A 164 19.61 -18.99 -6.87
N SER A 165 18.80 -18.12 -7.48
CA SER A 165 19.33 -17.11 -8.39
C SER A 165 20.14 -16.09 -7.58
N HIS A 166 21.45 -16.00 -7.80
CA HIS A 166 22.33 -15.00 -7.18
C HIS A 166 21.96 -13.54 -7.52
N PHE A 167 20.96 -13.33 -8.38
CA PHE A 167 20.49 -12.01 -8.80
C PHE A 167 19.71 -11.31 -7.69
N VAL A 168 20.02 -10.03 -7.50
CA VAL A 168 19.26 -9.14 -6.63
C VAL A 168 18.01 -8.68 -7.39
N PRO A 169 16.79 -8.83 -6.83
CA PRO A 169 15.57 -8.40 -7.51
C PRO A 169 15.66 -6.92 -7.95
N PRO A 170 15.29 -6.57 -9.19
CA PRO A 170 15.39 -5.19 -9.68
C PRO A 170 14.73 -4.15 -8.78
N LEU A 171 13.54 -4.48 -8.27
CA LEU A 171 12.82 -3.59 -7.37
C LEU A 171 13.60 -3.33 -6.08
N SER A 172 14.33 -4.32 -5.56
CA SER A 172 15.18 -4.15 -4.37
C SER A 172 16.32 -3.17 -4.61
N GLN A 173 16.87 -3.14 -5.83
CA GLN A 173 17.93 -2.20 -6.20
C GLN A 173 17.39 -0.76 -6.28
N LEU A 174 16.22 -0.56 -6.90
CA LEU A 174 15.55 0.74 -6.95
C LEU A 174 15.15 1.25 -5.57
N VAL A 175 14.63 0.37 -4.72
CA VAL A 175 14.28 0.71 -3.33
C VAL A 175 15.53 1.08 -2.52
N ALA A 176 16.66 0.41 -2.73
CA ALA A 176 17.92 0.81 -2.07
C ALA A 176 18.35 2.23 -2.45
N VAL A 177 18.35 2.56 -3.75
CA VAL A 177 18.65 3.92 -4.23
C VAL A 177 17.63 4.93 -3.67
N LEU A 178 16.34 4.59 -3.64
CA LEU A 178 15.31 5.45 -3.06
C LEU A 178 15.56 5.70 -1.57
N ILE A 179 15.90 4.68 -0.79
CA ILE A 179 16.22 4.82 0.64
C ILE A 179 17.40 5.77 0.83
N ASP A 180 18.50 5.57 0.10
CA ASP A 180 19.69 6.43 0.21
C ASP A 180 19.35 7.89 -0.16
N TYR A 181 18.53 8.11 -1.19
CA TYR A 181 18.05 9.45 -1.56
C TYR A 181 17.14 10.07 -0.48
N LEU A 182 16.21 9.31 0.08
CA LEU A 182 15.33 9.79 1.14
C LEU A 182 16.12 10.16 2.41
N LEU A 183 17.20 9.43 2.72
CA LEU A 183 18.08 9.79 3.83
C LEU A 183 18.73 11.16 3.61
N ILE A 184 19.20 11.46 2.40
CA ILE A 184 19.71 12.81 2.07
C ILE A 184 18.62 13.87 2.31
N LYS A 185 17.38 13.63 1.87
CA LYS A 185 16.27 14.58 2.04
C LYS A 185 15.83 14.73 3.50
N VAL A 186 15.80 13.65 4.27
CA VAL A 186 15.51 13.71 5.71
C VAL A 186 16.63 14.48 6.42
N SER A 187 17.90 14.22 6.10
CA SER A 187 19.03 14.98 6.65
C SER A 187 18.94 16.47 6.35
N TRP A 188 18.52 16.88 5.15
CA TRP A 188 18.26 18.29 4.83
C TRP A 188 17.20 18.88 5.77
N ASN A 189 16.03 18.26 5.85
CA ASN A 189 14.91 18.78 6.65
C ASN A 189 15.21 18.86 8.15
N LEU A 190 16.09 17.99 8.67
CA LEU A 190 16.50 17.98 10.08
C LEU A 190 17.68 18.90 10.40
N THR A 191 18.35 19.47 9.38
CA THR A 191 19.54 20.31 9.58
C THR A 191 19.34 21.69 8.95
N VAL A 192 19.92 21.94 7.78
CA VAL A 192 19.91 23.25 7.11
C VAL A 192 18.49 23.64 6.68
N GLY A 193 17.68 22.68 6.25
CA GLY A 193 16.29 22.90 5.81
C GLY A 193 15.35 23.34 6.93
N PHE A 194 15.73 23.13 8.19
CA PHE A 194 14.98 23.65 9.34
C PHE A 194 15.11 25.17 9.46
N PHE A 195 16.26 25.72 9.05
CA PHE A 195 16.58 27.15 9.19
C PHE A 195 16.58 27.92 7.86
N SER A 196 16.59 27.23 6.73
CA SER A 196 16.67 27.84 5.41
C SER A 196 15.75 27.16 4.40
N THR A 197 15.04 27.97 3.62
CA THR A 197 14.24 27.55 2.46
C THR A 197 14.96 27.84 1.14
N SER A 198 16.23 28.22 1.17
CA SER A 198 16.96 28.61 -0.04
C SER A 198 17.24 27.41 -0.96
N ALA A 199 16.76 27.50 -2.20
CA ALA A 199 16.95 26.45 -3.20
C ALA A 199 18.44 26.19 -3.52
N PHE A 200 19.27 27.22 -3.44
CA PHE A 200 20.72 27.11 -3.66
C PHE A 200 21.42 26.30 -2.57
N LEU A 201 21.11 26.52 -1.28
CA LEU A 201 21.68 25.70 -0.20
C LEU A 201 21.13 24.27 -0.26
N GLU A 202 19.85 24.08 -0.61
CA GLU A 202 19.30 22.73 -0.83
C GLU A 202 20.07 22.00 -1.93
N PHE A 203 20.39 22.71 -3.03
CA PHE A 203 21.15 22.17 -4.14
C PHE A 203 22.57 21.73 -3.73
N ILE A 204 23.30 22.61 -3.03
CA ILE A 204 24.64 22.30 -2.51
C ILE A 204 24.60 21.13 -1.54
N PHE A 205 23.70 21.18 -0.55
CA PHE A 205 23.57 20.13 0.46
C PHE A 205 23.24 18.78 -0.18
N THR A 206 22.29 18.76 -1.10
CA THR A 206 21.91 17.53 -1.80
C THR A 206 23.08 16.99 -2.62
N THR A 207 23.85 17.86 -3.28
CA THR A 207 25.05 17.48 -4.03
C THR A 207 26.09 16.81 -3.13
N PHE A 208 26.41 17.39 -1.98
CA PHE A 208 27.28 16.75 -0.99
C PHE A 208 26.68 15.45 -0.47
N GLY A 209 25.36 15.39 -0.26
CA GLY A 209 24.65 14.16 0.10
C GLY A 209 24.86 13.05 -0.93
N PHE A 210 24.75 13.35 -2.23
CA PHE A 210 25.02 12.35 -3.28
C PHE A 210 26.47 11.85 -3.24
N ILE A 211 27.45 12.75 -3.06
CA ILE A 211 28.87 12.38 -2.94
C ILE A 211 29.08 11.46 -1.73
N ILE A 212 28.52 11.83 -0.57
CA ILE A 212 28.66 11.03 0.66
C ILE A 212 28.02 9.65 0.47
N TYR A 213 26.75 9.59 0.11
CA TYR A 213 25.98 8.34 0.12
C TYR A 213 26.30 7.40 -1.06
N TYR A 214 26.62 7.94 -2.25
CA TYR A 214 26.84 7.11 -3.44
C TYR A 214 28.30 6.93 -3.85
N LEU A 215 29.23 7.74 -3.33
CA LEU A 215 30.67 7.58 -3.57
C LEU A 215 31.42 7.18 -2.29
N LEU A 216 31.36 7.98 -1.23
CA LEU A 216 32.20 7.77 -0.04
C LEU A 216 31.74 6.57 0.81
N VAL A 217 30.45 6.49 1.16
CA VAL A 217 29.90 5.39 1.95
C VAL A 217 30.21 4.03 1.31
N PRO A 218 29.87 3.76 0.02
CA PRO A 218 30.20 2.47 -0.58
C PRO A 218 31.69 2.22 -0.74
N LEU A 219 32.53 3.26 -0.85
CA LEU A 219 33.99 3.11 -0.86
C LEU A 219 34.50 2.58 0.50
N PHE A 220 34.06 3.17 1.61
CA PHE A 220 34.46 2.74 2.96
C PHE A 220 33.76 1.45 3.42
N TRP A 221 32.53 1.21 2.97
CA TRP A 221 31.72 0.05 3.37
C TRP A 221 31.81 -1.13 2.40
N LYS A 222 32.89 -1.19 1.59
CA LYS A 222 33.20 -2.31 0.71
C LYS A 222 32.04 -2.65 -0.26
N GLY A 223 31.52 -1.63 -0.93
CA GLY A 223 30.44 -1.72 -1.92
C GLY A 223 29.03 -1.66 -1.34
N LYS A 224 28.84 -1.26 -0.07
CA LYS A 224 27.52 -1.17 0.56
C LYS A 224 27.10 0.27 0.80
N THR A 225 25.81 0.55 0.62
CA THR A 225 25.17 1.77 1.12
C THR A 225 24.21 1.40 2.26
N ILE A 226 23.57 2.39 2.87
CA ILE A 226 22.54 2.13 3.89
C ILE A 226 21.36 1.39 3.25
N GLY A 227 20.90 1.87 2.09
CA GLY A 227 19.87 1.24 1.28
C GLY A 227 20.23 -0.18 0.87
N THR A 228 21.44 -0.44 0.35
CA THR A 228 21.81 -1.79 -0.06
C THR A 228 21.92 -2.74 1.14
N ASN A 229 22.35 -2.24 2.31
CA ASN A 229 22.43 -3.04 3.53
C ASN A 229 21.03 -3.44 4.05
N ILE A 230 20.06 -2.52 4.02
CA ILE A 230 18.65 -2.80 4.34
C ILE A 230 18.07 -3.83 3.36
N MET A 231 18.35 -3.67 2.07
CA MET A 231 17.89 -4.57 1.01
C MET A 231 18.75 -5.84 0.85
N ARG A 232 19.71 -6.07 1.75
CA ARG A 232 20.55 -7.28 1.88
C ARG A 232 21.38 -7.62 0.64
N PHE A 233 22.00 -6.63 0.01
CA PHE A 233 22.96 -6.83 -1.07
C PHE A 233 24.14 -5.84 -1.02
N LYS A 234 25.18 -6.11 -1.81
CA LYS A 234 26.35 -5.25 -2.00
C LYS A 234 26.68 -5.09 -3.49
N LEU A 235 27.39 -4.04 -3.82
CA LEU A 235 27.97 -3.81 -5.15
C LEU A 235 29.33 -4.49 -5.25
N ILE A 236 29.58 -5.17 -6.36
CA ILE A 236 30.86 -5.78 -6.73
C ILE A 236 31.19 -5.46 -8.19
N THR A 237 32.46 -5.57 -8.58
CA THR A 237 32.86 -5.54 -10.00
C THR A 237 32.50 -6.86 -10.69
N PHE A 238 32.62 -6.91 -12.03
CA PHE A 238 32.46 -8.16 -12.78
C PHE A 238 33.44 -9.25 -12.35
N ASP A 239 34.63 -8.86 -11.87
CA ASP A 239 35.66 -9.77 -11.35
C ASP A 239 35.33 -10.31 -9.95
N GLY A 240 34.21 -9.87 -9.35
CA GLY A 240 33.76 -10.33 -8.03
C GLY A 240 34.35 -9.57 -6.85
N GLU A 241 35.22 -8.59 -7.12
CA GLU A 241 35.90 -7.78 -6.11
C GLU A 241 35.06 -6.59 -5.63
N THR A 242 35.50 -5.97 -4.54
CA THR A 242 34.89 -4.72 -4.07
C THR A 242 35.18 -3.59 -5.04
N PRO A 243 34.19 -2.78 -5.42
CA PRO A 243 34.38 -1.71 -6.39
C PRO A 243 35.35 -0.67 -5.85
N SER A 244 36.34 -0.30 -6.68
CA SER A 244 37.22 0.83 -6.42
C SER A 244 36.48 2.16 -6.62
N TRP A 245 37.17 3.28 -6.43
CA TRP A 245 36.56 4.61 -6.56
C TRP A 245 36.06 4.92 -7.98
N GLN A 246 36.68 4.36 -9.04
CA GLN A 246 36.33 4.69 -10.43
C GLN A 246 34.94 4.15 -10.84
N PRO A 247 34.60 2.86 -10.62
CA PRO A 247 33.23 2.37 -10.80
C PRO A 247 32.20 3.16 -9.99
N LEU A 248 32.50 3.45 -8.73
CA LEU A 248 31.60 4.20 -7.84
C LEU A 248 31.37 5.63 -8.34
N LEU A 249 32.41 6.29 -8.86
CA LEU A 249 32.31 7.63 -9.44
C LEU A 249 31.41 7.63 -10.68
N LYS A 250 31.57 6.65 -11.59
CA LYS A 250 30.69 6.49 -12.74
C LYS A 250 29.23 6.27 -12.32
N ARG A 251 29.01 5.44 -11.29
CA ARG A 251 27.67 5.18 -10.74
C ARG A 251 27.07 6.43 -10.12
N PHE A 252 27.86 7.19 -9.37
CA PHE A 252 27.47 8.48 -8.81
C PHE A 252 26.98 9.43 -9.92
N PHE A 253 27.75 9.62 -10.99
CA PHE A 253 27.35 10.50 -12.09
C PHE A 253 26.07 10.01 -12.77
N ALA A 254 25.94 8.71 -13.01
CA ALA A 254 24.74 8.15 -13.62
C ALA A 254 23.47 8.44 -12.77
N LEU A 255 23.57 8.38 -11.44
CA LEU A 255 22.46 8.72 -10.53
C LEU A 255 22.25 10.23 -10.36
N TYR A 256 23.33 11.01 -10.37
CA TYR A 256 23.30 12.44 -10.09
C TYR A 256 22.82 13.27 -11.28
N LEU A 257 23.18 12.91 -12.51
CA LEU A 257 22.86 13.68 -13.73
C LEU A 257 21.33 13.87 -13.94
N PRO A 258 20.47 12.84 -13.85
CA PRO A 258 19.03 13.04 -13.98
C PRO A 258 18.44 13.97 -12.90
N TRP A 259 18.99 13.92 -11.69
CA TRP A 259 18.57 14.80 -10.60
C TRP A 259 18.97 16.26 -10.85
N VAL A 260 20.21 16.52 -11.30
CA VAL A 260 20.67 17.86 -11.69
C VAL A 260 19.86 18.40 -12.87
N ALA A 261 19.61 17.58 -13.89
CA ALA A 261 18.78 17.95 -15.03
C ALA A 261 17.37 18.39 -14.58
N THR A 262 16.80 17.70 -13.59
CA THR A 262 15.49 18.05 -13.01
C THR A 262 15.53 19.39 -12.28
N LYS A 263 16.58 19.66 -11.51
CA LYS A 263 16.75 20.95 -10.82
C LYS A 263 17.00 22.08 -11.81
N PHE A 264 17.78 21.84 -12.87
CA PHE A 264 18.01 22.81 -13.94
C PHE A 264 16.69 23.20 -14.64
N LEU A 265 15.85 22.21 -14.99
CA LEU A 265 14.53 22.48 -15.57
C LEU A 265 13.65 23.32 -14.62
N SER A 266 13.68 23.03 -13.32
CA SER A 266 12.92 23.80 -12.32
C SER A 266 13.36 25.26 -12.26
N ILE A 267 14.67 25.53 -12.34
CA ILE A 267 15.22 26.89 -12.37
C ILE A 267 14.84 27.56 -13.68
N PHE A 268 14.99 26.86 -14.81
CA PHE A 268 14.63 27.38 -16.13
C PHE A 268 13.16 27.80 -16.19
N ASN A 269 12.26 26.99 -15.63
CA ASN A 269 10.82 27.28 -15.60
C ASN A 269 10.42 28.37 -14.59
N SER A 270 11.31 28.80 -13.70
CA SER A 270 11.08 29.94 -12.80
C SER A 270 11.42 31.30 -13.42
N ILE A 271 11.92 31.33 -14.66
CA ILE A 271 12.19 32.57 -15.38
C ILE A 271 10.85 33.15 -15.87
N GLU A 272 10.46 34.29 -15.32
CA GLU A 272 9.27 35.03 -15.74
C GLU A 272 9.67 36.19 -16.66
N LEU A 273 9.08 36.24 -17.86
CA LEU A 273 9.18 37.36 -18.78
C LEU A 273 7.80 37.93 -19.03
N ASP A 274 7.72 39.26 -19.17
CA ASP A 274 6.50 39.94 -19.62
C ASP A 274 6.07 39.38 -20.99
N MET A 275 4.78 39.07 -21.13
CA MET A 275 4.18 38.58 -22.37
C MET A 275 4.37 39.54 -23.55
N ASN A 276 4.55 40.83 -23.27
CA ASN A 276 4.81 41.86 -24.28
C ASN A 276 6.30 42.00 -24.63
N SER A 277 7.19 41.27 -23.95
CA SER A 277 8.63 41.29 -24.23
C SER A 277 8.95 40.63 -25.56
N PHE A 278 9.86 41.23 -26.33
CA PHE A 278 10.42 40.66 -27.55
C PHE A 278 10.98 39.24 -27.33
N PHE A 279 11.49 38.94 -26.13
CA PHE A 279 12.09 37.65 -25.78
C PHE A 279 11.07 36.58 -25.35
N TYR A 280 9.80 36.92 -25.13
CA TYR A 280 8.79 36.00 -24.59
C TYR A 280 8.55 34.77 -25.50
N PRO A 281 8.38 34.89 -26.83
CA PRO A 281 8.21 33.72 -27.69
C PRO A 281 9.41 32.76 -27.65
N TYR A 282 10.64 33.30 -27.55
CA TYR A 282 11.86 32.50 -27.46
C TYR A 282 11.93 31.71 -26.15
N LEU A 283 11.53 32.30 -25.03
CA LEU A 283 11.42 31.61 -23.74
C LEU A 283 10.42 30.46 -23.81
N VAL A 284 9.24 30.68 -24.40
CA VAL A 284 8.21 29.65 -24.55
C VAL A 284 8.73 28.46 -25.36
N TRP A 285 9.30 28.69 -26.55
CA TRP A 285 9.84 27.61 -27.39
C TRP A 285 11.03 26.90 -26.73
N SER A 286 11.87 27.64 -26.00
CA SER A 286 12.97 27.05 -25.22
C SER A 286 12.43 26.17 -24.09
N SER A 287 11.40 26.62 -23.36
CA SER A 287 10.75 25.83 -22.30
C SER A 287 10.12 24.55 -22.84
N VAL A 288 9.39 24.63 -23.96
CA VAL A 288 8.85 23.46 -24.64
C VAL A 288 9.96 22.50 -25.05
N SER A 289 11.07 23.00 -25.60
CA SER A 289 12.21 22.18 -26.02
C SER A 289 12.88 21.46 -24.83
N VAL A 290 13.16 22.18 -23.75
CA VAL A 290 13.76 21.60 -22.53
C VAL A 290 12.78 20.59 -21.90
N PHE A 291 11.48 20.89 -21.88
CA PHE A 291 10.46 19.96 -21.40
C PHE A 291 10.42 18.67 -22.21
N VAL A 292 10.43 18.75 -23.55
CA VAL A 292 10.43 17.57 -24.43
C VAL A 292 11.69 16.72 -24.21
N LEU A 293 12.86 17.33 -24.11
CA LEU A 293 14.11 16.63 -23.81
C LEU A 293 14.05 15.89 -22.46
N PHE A 294 13.51 16.56 -21.44
CA PHE A 294 13.35 16.00 -20.11
C PHE A 294 12.34 14.86 -20.05
N ALA A 295 11.17 15.04 -20.67
CA ALA A 295 10.15 14.02 -20.79
C ALA A 295 10.69 12.78 -21.53
N THR A 296 11.50 12.99 -22.57
CA THR A 296 12.17 11.92 -23.31
C THR A 296 13.17 11.19 -22.42
N MET A 297 14.04 11.90 -21.69
CA MET A 297 15.00 11.31 -20.76
C MET A 297 14.29 10.43 -19.72
N TRP A 298 13.27 10.95 -19.03
CA TRP A 298 12.54 10.18 -18.01
C TRP A 298 11.76 9.00 -18.60
N SER A 299 11.19 9.16 -19.80
CA SER A 299 10.53 8.06 -20.50
C SER A 299 11.51 6.94 -20.81
N VAL A 300 12.71 7.25 -21.30
CA VAL A 300 13.76 6.26 -21.56
C VAL A 300 14.17 5.54 -20.28
N LEU A 301 14.41 6.29 -19.19
CA LEU A 301 14.78 5.70 -17.89
C LEU A 301 13.66 4.82 -17.32
N PHE A 302 12.40 5.25 -17.46
CA PHE A 302 11.23 4.50 -17.03
C PHE A 302 11.05 3.21 -17.84
N ILE A 303 11.12 3.29 -19.18
CA ILE A 303 11.04 2.13 -20.07
C ILE A 303 12.16 1.15 -19.74
N HIS A 304 13.39 1.62 -19.55
CA HIS A 304 14.53 0.79 -19.15
C HIS A 304 14.28 0.10 -17.80
N ALA A 305 13.79 0.83 -16.81
CA ALA A 305 13.46 0.27 -15.51
C ALA A 305 12.36 -0.79 -15.59
N MET A 306 11.29 -0.52 -16.34
CA MET A 306 10.20 -1.48 -16.57
C MET A 306 10.71 -2.73 -17.30
N PHE A 307 11.52 -2.56 -18.34
CA PHE A 307 12.13 -3.67 -19.08
C PHE A 307 12.95 -4.58 -18.16
N ILE A 308 13.75 -4.02 -17.26
CA ILE A 308 14.55 -4.80 -16.31
C ILE A 308 13.66 -5.51 -15.28
N ILE A 309 12.63 -4.84 -14.77
CA ILE A 309 11.67 -5.42 -13.81
C ILE A 309 10.93 -6.61 -14.43
N VAL A 310 10.39 -6.43 -15.64
CA VAL A 310 9.68 -7.49 -16.39
C VAL A 310 10.62 -8.66 -16.69
N ASN A 311 11.86 -8.38 -17.09
CA ASN A 311 12.89 -9.39 -17.34
C ASN A 311 13.59 -9.90 -16.07
N ARG A 312 13.05 -9.61 -14.89
CA ARG A 312 13.51 -10.11 -13.59
C ARG A 312 15.01 -9.88 -13.32
N GLY A 313 15.59 -8.81 -13.86
CA GLY A 313 16.99 -8.46 -13.57
C GLY A 313 18.04 -9.25 -14.32
N ARG A 314 17.69 -9.88 -15.47
CA ARG A 314 18.68 -10.48 -16.39
C ARG A 314 19.70 -9.45 -16.92
N ARG A 315 19.37 -8.17 -16.85
CA ARG A 315 20.26 -7.03 -17.15
C ARG A 315 20.30 -6.10 -15.95
N THR A 316 21.40 -5.36 -15.80
CA THR A 316 21.59 -4.36 -14.75
C THR A 316 20.97 -3.02 -15.15
N PHE A 317 20.63 -2.19 -14.15
CA PHE A 317 20.17 -0.82 -14.40
C PHE A 317 21.26 0.02 -15.05
N TYR A 318 20.86 1.08 -15.76
CA TYR A 318 21.81 1.93 -16.49
C TYR A 318 22.90 2.50 -15.57
N PHE A 319 22.56 2.83 -14.32
CA PHE A 319 23.52 3.36 -13.34
C PHE A 319 24.55 2.33 -12.88
N ASP A 320 24.20 1.04 -12.85
CA ASP A 320 25.12 -0.04 -12.52
C ASP A 320 25.92 -0.47 -13.77
N HIS A 321 25.27 -0.49 -14.93
CA HIS A 321 25.89 -0.80 -16.22
C HIS A 321 26.96 0.21 -16.61
N ALA A 322 26.66 1.51 -16.54
CA ALA A 322 27.61 2.59 -16.83
C ALA A 322 28.84 2.55 -15.91
N ALA A 323 28.67 1.99 -14.71
CA ALA A 323 29.70 1.85 -13.69
C ALA A 323 30.48 0.53 -13.76
N ASN A 324 30.08 -0.42 -14.61
CA ASN A 324 30.61 -1.79 -14.61
C ASN A 324 30.54 -2.48 -13.24
N VAL A 325 29.44 -2.27 -12.51
CA VAL A 325 29.17 -2.94 -11.23
C VAL A 325 27.95 -3.82 -11.32
N ILE A 326 27.94 -4.88 -10.50
CA ILE A 326 26.81 -5.79 -10.38
C ILE A 326 26.39 -5.92 -8.91
N PRO A 327 25.07 -5.99 -8.64
CA PRO A 327 24.57 -6.21 -7.30
C PRO A 327 24.64 -7.70 -6.95
N LYS A 328 25.31 -8.03 -5.85
CA LYS A 328 25.44 -9.40 -5.31
C LYS A 328 24.72 -9.51 -3.98
N LYS A 329 23.84 -10.49 -3.88
CA LYS A 329 23.10 -10.82 -2.66
C LYS A 329 24.07 -11.21 -1.53
N LYS A 330 23.76 -10.80 -0.31
CA LYS A 330 24.55 -11.12 0.88
C LYS A 330 24.40 -12.58 1.29
#